data_AF-A0A167BAH1-F1
#
_entry.id   AF-A0A167BAH1-F1
#
_cell.length_a   1.000
_cell.length_b   1.000
_cell.length_c   1.000
_cell.angle_alpha   90.00
_cell.angle_beta   90.00
_cell.angle_gamma   90.00
#
_symmetry.space_group_name_H-M   'P 1'
#
loop_
_entity.id
_entity.type
_entity.pdbx_description
1 polymer ?
#
loop_
_entity_poly.entity_id
_entity_poly.type
_entity_poly.pdbx_seq_one_letter_code
_entity_poly.pdbx_strand_id
1 'polypeptide(L)'
;RKDSGIDEILVVEKETEGRGIPWGKIHCIPTLDGEVNQFTWKDNALVLFLSTVFQNGQEVIRSRRRPAGNSAAKKAARQVFGPDVRKDLPVPRAIDEYNHKMNGVDVSDQMRSYYQYNHPVRRGGWQSIAWNFLLEVVVVNSFLLQLWGNP
;
A
#
# COMPACT_ATOMS: atom_id res chain seq x y z
N ARG A 1 14.64 -15.75 -13.63
CA ARG A 1 14.62 -16.15 -12.19
C ARG A 1 13.17 -16.43 -11.87
N LYS A 2 12.81 -17.63 -11.41
CA LYS A 2 11.40 -18.06 -11.37
C LYS A 2 10.59 -17.30 -10.31
N ASP A 3 11.21 -17.07 -9.14
CA ASP A 3 10.48 -16.53 -7.98
C ASP A 3 11.10 -15.25 -7.38
N SER A 4 12.11 -14.66 -8.03
CA SER A 4 12.77 -13.40 -7.63
C SER A 4 13.25 -13.29 -6.17
N GLY A 5 13.39 -14.42 -5.46
CA GLY A 5 13.78 -14.46 -4.04
C GLY A 5 12.61 -14.59 -3.06
N ILE A 6 11.38 -14.74 -3.56
CA ILE A 6 10.18 -15.00 -2.76
C ILE A 6 10.04 -16.50 -2.51
N ASP A 7 9.57 -16.89 -1.32
CA ASP A 7 9.32 -18.28 -0.97
C ASP A 7 8.25 -18.93 -1.88
N GLU A 8 8.51 -20.16 -2.33
CA GLU A 8 7.67 -20.89 -3.29
C GLU A 8 6.24 -21.05 -2.80
N ILE A 9 6.03 -21.25 -1.49
CA ILE A 9 4.68 -21.39 -0.91
C ILE A 9 3.91 -20.09 -1.13
N LEU A 10 4.52 -18.95 -0.83
CA LEU A 10 3.87 -17.64 -0.96
C LEU A 10 3.61 -17.27 -2.43
N VAL A 11 4.48 -17.69 -3.34
CA VAL A 11 4.27 -17.55 -4.79
C VAL A 11 3.07 -18.36 -5.24
N VAL A 12 2.97 -19.63 -4.87
CA VAL A 12 1.83 -20.49 -5.21
C VAL A 12 0.53 -19.93 -4.65
N GLU A 13 0.53 -19.40 -3.43
CA GLU A 13 -0.65 -18.72 -2.88
C GLU A 13 -1.05 -17.51 -3.72
N LYS A 14 -0.07 -16.72 -4.17
CA LYS A 14 -0.33 -15.55 -5.00
C LYS A 14 -0.88 -15.94 -6.39
N GLU A 15 -0.29 -16.93 -7.03
CA GLU A 15 -0.72 -17.45 -8.33
C GLU A 15 -2.13 -18.07 -8.27
N THR A 16 -2.46 -18.71 -7.14
CA THR A 16 -3.80 -19.26 -6.91
C THR A 16 -4.81 -18.20 -6.42
N GLU A 17 -4.41 -16.93 -6.33
CA GLU A 17 -5.17 -15.81 -5.78
C GLU A 17 -5.65 -16.02 -4.33
N GLY A 18 -4.95 -16.88 -3.59
CA GLY A 18 -5.33 -17.34 -2.26
C GLY A 18 -6.68 -18.05 -2.24
N ARG A 19 -7.00 -18.82 -3.30
CA ARG A 19 -8.18 -19.70 -3.30
C ARG A 19 -8.01 -20.77 -2.22
N GLY A 20 -9.07 -21.01 -1.45
CA GLY A 20 -9.04 -21.93 -0.30
C GLY A 20 -8.44 -21.35 0.98
N ILE A 21 -7.81 -20.17 0.92
CA ILE A 21 -7.29 -19.50 2.12
C ILE A 21 -8.42 -18.70 2.79
N PRO A 22 -8.70 -18.91 4.09
CA PRO A 22 -9.68 -18.13 4.82
C PRO A 22 -9.31 -16.65 4.92
N TRP A 23 -10.32 -15.78 5.00
CA TRP A 23 -10.09 -14.35 5.26
C TRP A 23 -9.38 -14.15 6.61
N GLY A 24 -8.47 -13.18 6.65
CA GLY A 24 -7.67 -12.85 7.82
C GLY A 24 -6.43 -13.72 7.99
N LYS A 25 -6.29 -14.83 7.26
CA LYS A 25 -5.12 -15.70 7.38
C LYS A 25 -3.85 -14.98 6.91
N ILE A 26 -2.81 -15.09 7.74
CA ILE A 26 -1.46 -14.58 7.48
C ILE A 26 -0.52 -15.78 7.42
N HIS A 27 0.36 -15.80 6.42
CA HIS A 27 1.58 -16.60 6.43
C HIS A 27 2.79 -15.68 6.39
N CYS A 28 3.82 -16.05 7.15
CA CYS A 28 5.04 -15.28 7.30
C CYS A 28 6.21 -16.26 7.23
N ILE A 29 7.09 -16.08 6.26
CA ILE A 29 8.28 -16.91 6.05
C ILE A 29 9.50 -15.97 5.97
N PRO A 30 10.48 -16.09 6.88
CA PRO A 30 11.71 -15.32 6.78
C PRO A 30 12.55 -15.79 5.59
N THR A 31 13.35 -14.89 5.01
CA THR A 31 14.41 -15.25 4.07
C THR A 31 15.46 -16.16 4.74
N LEU A 32 16.26 -16.86 3.93
CA LEU A 32 17.30 -17.78 4.44
C LEU A 32 18.33 -17.11 5.35
N ASP A 33 18.63 -15.84 5.09
CA ASP A 33 19.50 -14.99 5.93
C ASP A 33 18.79 -14.40 7.16
N GLY A 34 17.46 -14.54 7.25
CA GLY A 34 16.65 -14.00 8.33
C GLY A 34 16.49 -12.48 8.32
N GLU A 35 16.94 -11.77 7.29
CA GLU A 35 16.92 -10.30 7.25
C GLU A 35 15.54 -9.74 6.86
N VAL A 36 14.76 -10.48 6.07
CA VAL A 36 13.46 -10.05 5.54
C VAL A 36 12.39 -11.08 5.86
N ASN A 37 11.27 -10.62 6.41
CA ASN A 37 10.05 -11.41 6.54
C ASN A 37 9.16 -11.22 5.32
N GLN A 38 8.76 -12.33 4.72
CA GLN A 38 7.88 -12.37 3.56
C GLN A 38 6.48 -12.80 3.99
N PHE A 39 5.46 -12.07 3.54
CA PHE A 39 4.10 -12.27 4.03
C PHE A 39 3.10 -12.44 2.91
N THR A 40 2.16 -13.37 3.09
CA THR A 40 0.86 -13.33 2.44
C THR A 40 -0.22 -13.03 3.48
N TRP A 41 -1.20 -12.21 3.08
CA TRP A 41 -2.38 -11.93 3.88
C TRP A 41 -3.64 -11.99 3.03
N LYS A 42 -4.64 -12.73 3.49
CA LYS A 42 -5.91 -12.86 2.79
C LYS A 42 -6.94 -11.83 3.29
N ASP A 43 -7.14 -10.79 2.51
CA ASP A 43 -8.28 -9.87 2.67
C ASP A 43 -9.36 -10.21 1.61
N ASN A 44 -9.92 -9.21 0.92
CA ASN A 44 -10.77 -9.41 -0.25
C ASN A 44 -10.03 -10.09 -1.40
N ALA A 45 -8.72 -9.91 -1.45
CA ALA A 45 -7.78 -10.57 -2.35
C ALA A 45 -6.54 -10.96 -1.52
N LEU A 46 -5.70 -11.83 -2.07
CA LEU A 46 -4.42 -12.13 -1.43
C LEU A 46 -3.41 -11.00 -1.69
N VAL A 47 -2.86 -10.47 -0.61
CA VAL A 47 -1.81 -9.45 -0.62
C VAL A 47 -0.49 -10.14 -0.29
N LEU A 48 0.55 -9.85 -1.07
CA LEU A 48 1.93 -10.29 -0.84
C LEU A 48 2.75 -9.05 -0.49
N PHE A 49 3.54 -9.09 0.58
CA PHE A 49 4.36 -7.96 1.01
C PHE A 49 5.59 -8.43 1.80
N LEU A 50 6.57 -7.54 1.94
CA LEU A 50 7.84 -7.81 2.63
C LEU A 50 8.02 -6.81 3.78
N SER A 51 8.68 -7.22 4.85
CA SER A 51 9.09 -6.32 5.93
C SER A 51 10.37 -6.79 6.61
N THR A 52 11.25 -5.86 6.97
CA THR A 52 12.42 -6.11 7.83
C THR A 52 12.13 -5.85 9.30
N VAL A 53 10.95 -5.30 9.64
CA VAL A 53 10.62 -4.80 10.98
C VAL A 53 9.52 -5.65 11.63
N PHE A 54 8.50 -5.99 10.87
CA PHE A 54 7.33 -6.69 11.40
C PHE A 54 7.51 -8.20 11.34
N GLN A 55 6.91 -8.88 12.31
CA GLN A 55 6.89 -10.34 12.45
C GLN A 55 5.44 -10.84 12.45
N ASN A 56 5.26 -12.16 12.36
CA ASN A 56 3.94 -12.77 12.46
C ASN A 56 3.26 -12.49 13.83
N GLY A 57 1.93 -12.48 13.84
CA GLY A 57 1.13 -12.29 15.06
C GLY A 57 0.98 -10.84 15.53
N GLN A 58 1.57 -9.88 14.83
CA GLN A 58 1.37 -8.46 15.09
C GLN A 58 0.14 -7.96 14.33
N GLU A 59 -0.98 -7.83 15.03
CA GLU A 59 -2.26 -7.38 14.47
C GLU A 59 -2.78 -6.13 15.18
N VAL A 60 -3.57 -5.35 14.47
CA VAL A 60 -4.30 -4.19 15.00
C VAL A 60 -5.75 -4.28 14.58
N ILE A 61 -6.66 -3.97 15.51
CA ILE A 61 -8.10 -3.92 15.21
C ILE A 61 -8.39 -2.64 14.43
N ARG A 62 -9.03 -2.78 13.27
CA ARG A 62 -9.48 -1.66 12.44
C ARG A 62 -10.94 -1.81 12.06
N SER A 63 -11.65 -0.69 12.06
CA SER A 63 -13.03 -0.63 11.55
C SER A 63 -13.03 -0.70 10.03
N ARG A 64 -13.34 -1.88 9.50
CA ARG A 64 -13.28 -2.18 8.06
C ARG A 64 -14.65 -2.02 7.45
N ARG A 65 -14.70 -1.50 6.23
CA ARG A 65 -15.93 -1.43 5.42
C ARG A 65 -16.14 -2.74 4.68
N ARG A 66 -17.38 -3.24 4.70
CA ARG A 66 -17.78 -4.42 3.96
C ARG A 66 -17.52 -4.24 2.46
N PRO A 67 -16.93 -5.23 1.76
CA PRO A 67 -16.58 -5.11 0.35
C PRO A 67 -17.82 -4.98 -0.54
N ALA A 68 -17.75 -4.09 -1.53
CA ALA A 68 -18.76 -3.95 -2.58
C ALA A 68 -18.38 -4.73 -3.85
N GLY A 69 -19.37 -5.35 -4.50
CA GLY A 69 -19.22 -6.11 -5.75
C GLY A 69 -19.38 -7.62 -5.58
N ASN A 70 -19.40 -8.33 -6.71
CA ASN A 70 -19.87 -9.73 -6.79
C ASN A 70 -18.81 -10.78 -7.17
N SER A 71 -17.51 -10.42 -7.17
CA SER A 71 -16.45 -11.43 -7.36
C SER A 71 -16.46 -12.47 -6.24
N ALA A 72 -16.02 -13.69 -6.54
CA ALA A 72 -15.98 -14.79 -5.58
C ALA A 72 -15.18 -14.43 -4.31
N ALA A 73 -14.03 -13.78 -4.48
CA ALA A 73 -13.17 -13.37 -3.36
C ALA A 73 -13.86 -12.32 -2.45
N LYS A 74 -14.59 -11.37 -3.05
CA LYS A 74 -15.41 -10.40 -2.30
C LYS A 74 -16.63 -11.06 -1.63
N LYS A 75 -17.23 -12.09 -2.24
CA LYS A 75 -18.31 -12.88 -1.62
C LYS A 75 -17.79 -13.60 -0.37
N ALA A 76 -16.64 -14.27 -0.46
CA ALA A 76 -16.01 -14.94 0.68
C ALA A 76 -15.68 -13.95 1.80
N ALA A 77 -15.03 -12.82 1.49
CA ALA A 77 -14.72 -11.81 2.50
C ALA A 77 -15.99 -11.24 3.16
N ARG A 78 -17.08 -11.02 2.41
CA ARG A 78 -18.37 -10.55 2.96
C ARG A 78 -18.95 -11.48 4.02
N GLN A 79 -18.68 -12.78 3.97
CA GLN A 79 -19.17 -13.72 4.99
C GLN A 79 -18.64 -13.37 6.38
N VAL A 80 -17.40 -12.86 6.48
CA VAL A 80 -16.81 -12.42 7.76
C VAL A 80 -17.54 -11.21 8.35
N PHE A 81 -18.04 -10.31 7.50
CA PHE A 81 -18.80 -9.14 7.92
C PHE A 81 -20.24 -9.49 8.33
N GLY A 82 -20.81 -10.56 7.79
CA GLY A 82 -22.20 -10.92 8.02
C GLY A 82 -23.16 -9.79 7.57
N PRO A 83 -24.15 -9.40 8.40
CA PRO A 83 -25.07 -8.33 8.07
C PRO A 83 -24.44 -6.94 8.12
N ASP A 84 -23.32 -6.77 8.83
CA ASP A 84 -22.78 -5.46 9.16
C ASP A 84 -22.10 -4.77 7.97
N VAL A 85 -22.36 -3.48 7.79
CA VAL A 85 -21.73 -2.65 6.75
C VAL A 85 -20.28 -2.29 7.12
N ARG A 86 -20.00 -2.22 8.43
CA ARG A 86 -18.66 -2.04 8.98
C ARG A 86 -18.47 -3.03 10.12
N LYS A 87 -17.26 -3.57 10.25
CA LYS A 87 -16.91 -4.50 11.32
C LYS A 87 -15.48 -4.27 11.76
N ASP A 88 -15.25 -4.35 13.06
CA ASP A 88 -13.92 -4.30 13.63
C ASP A 88 -13.26 -5.66 13.44
N LEU A 89 -12.16 -5.65 12.69
CA LEU A 89 -11.46 -6.87 12.28
C LEU A 89 -9.96 -6.71 12.50
N PRO A 90 -9.25 -7.80 12.85
CA PRO A 90 -7.80 -7.79 12.92
C PRO A 90 -7.19 -7.60 11.53
N VAL A 91 -6.19 -6.74 11.45
CA VAL A 91 -5.39 -6.47 10.25
C VAL A 91 -3.91 -6.59 10.65
N PRO A 92 -3.03 -7.16 9.80
CA PRO A 92 -1.61 -7.17 10.07
C PRO A 92 -1.10 -5.74 10.32
N ARG A 93 -0.37 -5.53 11.41
CA ARG A 93 0.18 -4.22 11.77
C ARG A 93 1.08 -3.65 10.66
N ALA A 94 1.81 -4.52 9.96
CA ALA A 94 2.63 -4.14 8.81
C ALA A 94 1.81 -3.48 7.69
N ILE A 95 0.64 -4.07 7.36
CA ILE A 95 -0.27 -3.54 6.34
C ILE A 95 -0.89 -2.23 6.81
N ASP A 96 -1.25 -2.16 8.08
CA ASP A 96 -1.82 -0.95 8.66
C ASP A 96 -0.85 0.23 8.60
N GLU A 97 0.39 0.04 9.06
CA GLU A 97 1.44 1.05 9.03
C GLU A 97 1.82 1.45 7.59
N TYR A 98 1.85 0.49 6.66
CA TYR A 98 2.07 0.76 5.25
C TYR A 98 0.97 1.67 4.68
N ASN A 99 -0.30 1.31 4.86
CA ASN A 99 -1.42 2.07 4.30
C ASN A 99 -1.50 3.51 4.83
N HIS A 100 -1.11 3.74 6.09
CA HIS A 100 -1.08 5.10 6.66
C HIS A 100 0.09 5.95 6.14
N LYS A 101 1.15 5.35 5.58
CA LYS A 101 2.38 6.05 5.19
C LYS A 101 2.71 6.00 3.70
N MET A 102 2.06 5.12 2.92
CA MET A 102 2.39 4.89 1.51
C MET A 102 2.07 6.08 0.58
N ASN A 103 1.12 6.94 0.96
CA ASN A 103 0.61 8.01 0.08
C ASN A 103 1.45 9.29 0.08
N GLY A 104 2.66 9.30 0.65
CA GLY A 104 3.48 10.52 0.75
C GLY A 104 3.81 11.15 -0.61
N VAL A 105 4.13 10.32 -1.62
CA VAL A 105 4.40 10.80 -2.99
C VAL A 105 3.13 11.30 -3.66
N ASP A 106 2.02 10.56 -3.55
CA ASP A 106 0.73 10.94 -4.15
C ASP A 106 0.20 12.26 -3.58
N VAL A 107 0.35 12.48 -2.27
CA VAL A 107 -0.02 13.75 -1.64
C VAL A 107 0.85 14.89 -2.18
N SER A 108 2.17 14.68 -2.33
CA SER A 108 3.05 15.68 -2.91
C SER A 108 2.70 15.97 -4.38
N ASP A 109 2.36 14.95 -5.16
CA ASP A 109 1.96 15.11 -6.56
C ASP A 109 0.63 15.87 -6.68
N GLN A 110 -0.35 15.52 -5.83
CA GLN A 110 -1.62 16.23 -5.74
C GLN A 110 -1.41 17.71 -5.40
N MET A 111 -0.57 18.03 -4.40
CA MET A 111 -0.26 19.42 -4.05
C MET A 111 0.36 20.18 -5.22
N ARG A 112 1.28 19.54 -5.97
CA ARG A 112 1.87 20.14 -7.17
C ARG A 112 0.85 20.33 -8.30
N SER A 113 -0.10 19.40 -8.46
CA SER A 113 -1.13 19.49 -9.51
C SER A 113 -2.03 20.72 -9.38
N TYR A 114 -2.22 21.25 -8.17
CA TYR A 114 -3.00 22.48 -7.95
C TYR A 114 -2.27 23.76 -8.38
N TYR A 115 -0.94 23.75 -8.43
CA TYR A 115 -0.09 24.92 -8.66
C TYR A 115 0.85 24.74 -9.86
N GLN A 116 0.37 24.04 -10.90
CA GLN A 116 1.19 23.76 -12.08
C GLN A 116 1.55 25.02 -12.85
N TYR A 117 2.77 25.00 -13.41
CA TYR A 117 3.28 26.08 -14.25
C TYR A 117 2.47 26.28 -15.56
N ASN A 118 1.76 25.25 -16.03
CA ASN A 118 0.74 25.29 -17.12
C ASN A 118 1.17 25.93 -18.46
N HIS A 119 2.47 26.16 -18.68
CA HIS A 119 2.96 26.68 -19.95
C HIS A 119 3.40 25.55 -20.89
N PRO A 120 3.09 25.65 -22.21
CA PRO A 120 3.55 24.69 -23.19
C PRO A 120 5.08 24.61 -23.23
N VAL A 121 5.62 23.41 -23.01
CA VAL A 121 7.05 23.13 -23.18
C VAL A 121 7.35 22.96 -24.67
N ARG A 122 8.23 23.82 -25.22
CA ARG A 122 8.52 23.85 -26.66
C ARG A 122 9.99 23.62 -27.04
N ARG A 123 10.93 23.66 -26.09
CA ARG A 123 12.38 23.61 -26.36
C ARG A 123 13.11 22.48 -25.62
N GLY A 124 12.47 21.31 -25.50
CA GLY A 124 13.10 20.06 -25.05
C GLY A 124 12.82 19.67 -23.60
N GLY A 125 13.21 18.43 -23.24
CA GLY A 125 12.86 17.80 -21.95
C GLY A 125 13.37 18.53 -20.70
N TRP A 126 14.48 19.27 -20.80
CA TRP A 126 15.04 20.02 -19.68
C TRP A 126 14.09 21.12 -19.15
N GLN A 127 13.28 21.73 -20.03
CA GLN A 127 12.29 22.73 -19.61
C GLN A 127 11.17 22.10 -18.77
N SER A 128 10.77 20.88 -19.11
CA SER A 128 9.76 20.15 -18.33
C SER A 128 10.29 19.84 -16.93
N ILE A 129 11.54 19.39 -16.83
CA ILE A 129 12.18 19.12 -15.54
C ILE A 129 12.31 20.40 -14.71
N ALA A 130 12.80 21.49 -15.32
CA ALA A 130 13.00 22.75 -14.61
C ALA A 130 11.67 23.36 -14.11
N TRP A 131 10.66 23.42 -14.98
CA TRP A 131 9.45 24.21 -14.70
C TRP A 131 8.25 23.40 -14.23
N ASN A 132 8.04 22.20 -14.78
CA ASN A 132 6.89 21.35 -14.44
C ASN A 132 7.23 20.29 -13.37
N PHE A 133 8.45 20.32 -12.82
CA PHE A 133 8.85 19.44 -11.72
C PHE A 133 9.60 20.20 -10.63
N LEU A 134 10.81 20.70 -10.92
CA LEU A 134 11.66 21.32 -9.90
C LEU A 134 11.02 22.58 -9.29
N LEU A 135 10.49 23.48 -10.13
CA LEU A 135 9.81 24.68 -9.64
C LEU A 135 8.60 24.32 -8.76
N GLU A 136 7.77 23.38 -9.18
CA GLU A 136 6.60 22.94 -8.41
C GLU A 136 7.00 22.31 -7.06
N VAL A 137 8.06 21.48 -7.05
CA VAL A 137 8.62 20.90 -5.82
C VAL A 137 9.13 21.99 -4.88
N VAL A 138 9.86 22.99 -5.40
CA VAL A 138 10.36 24.12 -4.59
C VAL A 138 9.21 24.92 -3.98
N VAL A 139 8.16 25.20 -4.74
CA VAL A 139 6.97 25.93 -4.25
C VAL A 139 6.28 25.15 -3.13
N VAL A 140 5.99 23.86 -3.33
CA VAL A 140 5.34 23.03 -2.32
C VAL A 140 6.21 22.90 -1.06
N ASN A 141 7.51 22.66 -1.21
CA ASN A 141 8.41 22.53 -0.05
C ASN A 141 8.56 23.85 0.71
N SER A 142 8.61 24.99 0.01
CA SER A 142 8.66 26.31 0.67
C SER A 142 7.39 26.58 1.47
N PHE A 143 6.22 26.23 0.93
CA PHE A 143 4.95 26.30 1.65
C PHE A 143 4.94 25.39 2.89
N LEU A 144 5.36 24.13 2.76
CA LEU A 144 5.44 23.19 3.89
C LEU A 144 6.40 23.69 4.98
N LEU A 145 7.57 24.22 4.60
CA LEU A 145 8.53 24.83 5.51
C LEU A 145 7.95 26.06 6.22
N GLN A 146 7.17 26.88 5.53
CA GLN A 146 6.49 28.02 6.15
C GLN A 146 5.37 27.57 7.10
N LEU A 147 4.60 26.53 6.72
CA LEU A 147 3.48 26.03 7.51
C LEU A 147 3.92 25.32 8.79
N TRP A 148 5.02 24.57 8.72
CA TRP A 148 5.56 23.78 9.84
C TRP A 148 6.73 24.44 10.55
N GLY A 149 7.38 25.40 9.91
CA GLY A 149 8.29 26.29 10.59
C GLY A 149 7.50 27.11 11.61
N ASN A 150 8.05 27.25 12.81
CA ASN A 150 7.70 28.34 13.70
C ASN A 150 8.67 29.48 13.34
N PRO A 151 8.33 30.39 12.42
CA PRO A 151 9.19 31.51 12.06
C PRO A 151 9.44 32.46 13.24
#